data_AF-A0A7V6ECK8-F1
#
_entry.id   AF-A0A7V6ECK8-F1
#
_cell.length_a   1.000
_cell.length_b   1.000
_cell.length_c   1.000
_cell.angle_alpha   90.00
_cell.angle_beta   90.00
_cell.angle_gamma   90.00
#
_symmetry.space_group_name_H-M   'P 1'
#
loop_
_entity.id
_entity.type
_entity.pdbx_description
1 polymer ?
#
loop_
_entity_poly.entity_id
_entity_poly.type
_entity_poly.pdbx_seq_one_letter_code
_entity_poly.pdbx_strand_id
1 'polypeptide(L)'
;MKLGSLTFSLISVLILLATPKAITAPISNQPQIDTNKSVNINKQKEPASPNNFQVTEVPKDLAIKLDLSPFYKKYCDANGIPILASNQVSDYALKEAAFLIIQMIGHRQDLIDAIANNKIRVVIMAPNEFTTDIPEHSDLTPKEYWDRRARGLGATPQRPAIS
;
A
#
# COMPACT_ATOMS: atom_id res chain seq x y z
N MET A 1 21.63 53.91 44.19
CA MET A 1 22.21 53.30 42.96
C MET A 1 21.89 51.80 42.98
N LYS A 2 21.43 51.27 41.83
CA LYS A 2 21.09 49.89 41.37
C LYS A 2 21.82 48.68 42.06
N LEU A 3 21.36 47.40 42.11
CA LEU A 3 20.54 46.55 41.21
C LEU A 3 20.16 45.15 41.86
N GLY A 4 18.98 44.57 41.52
CA GLY A 4 18.50 43.14 41.31
C GLY A 4 18.97 41.91 42.16
N SER A 5 18.27 40.74 42.27
CA SER A 5 17.06 40.14 41.63
C SER A 5 16.61 38.77 42.27
N LEU A 6 15.27 38.47 42.29
CA LEU A 6 14.45 37.20 42.22
C LEU A 6 14.88 35.86 42.92
N THR A 7 14.17 35.17 43.85
CA THR A 7 12.81 34.50 44.02
C THR A 7 12.63 33.08 43.45
N PHE A 8 12.20 32.08 44.27
CA PHE A 8 11.10 31.11 44.00
C PHE A 8 10.70 30.30 45.27
N SER A 9 9.39 30.03 45.41
CA SER A 9 8.67 29.44 46.55
C SER A 9 8.06 28.07 46.17
N LEU A 10 8.00 27.09 47.08
CA LEU A 10 7.33 25.79 46.87
C LEU A 10 6.62 25.34 48.16
N ILE A 11 5.28 25.37 48.12
CA ILE A 11 4.33 24.85 49.09
C ILE A 11 3.83 23.51 48.54
N SER A 12 3.97 22.41 49.30
CA SER A 12 3.39 21.09 48.96
C SER A 12 2.02 20.93 49.63
N VAL A 13 1.04 20.56 48.81
CA VAL A 13 -0.41 20.50 49.12
C VAL A 13 -0.83 19.07 49.50
N LEU A 14 -1.66 19.01 50.54
CA LEU A 14 -2.33 17.87 51.16
C LEU A 14 -3.51 17.37 50.29
N ILE A 15 -3.61 16.07 49.99
CA ILE A 15 -4.81 15.45 49.39
C ILE A 15 -5.26 14.24 50.22
N LEU A 16 -6.51 14.34 50.71
CA LEU A 16 -7.28 13.42 51.53
C LEU A 16 -8.04 12.43 50.63
N LEU A 17 -7.87 11.11 50.81
CA LEU A 17 -8.59 10.06 50.07
C LEU A 17 -9.91 9.71 50.78
N ALA A 18 -11.03 10.04 50.12
CA ALA A 18 -12.39 9.70 50.55
C ALA A 18 -12.83 8.30 50.06
N THR A 19 -13.64 7.63 50.88
CA THR A 19 -14.22 6.29 50.70
C THR A 19 -15.28 6.18 49.60
N PRO A 20 -15.53 5.00 49.01
CA PRO A 20 -16.52 4.84 47.94
C PRO A 20 -17.95 4.79 48.48
N LYS A 21 -18.83 5.63 47.93
CA LYS A 21 -20.28 5.64 48.21
C LYS A 21 -21.02 5.11 46.98
N ALA A 22 -21.77 4.03 47.17
CA ALA A 22 -22.68 3.46 46.17
C ALA A 22 -23.81 4.45 45.85
N ILE A 23 -24.11 4.65 44.57
CA ILE A 23 -25.25 5.43 44.08
C ILE A 23 -25.94 4.60 42.98
N THR A 24 -27.16 4.19 43.28
CA THR A 24 -28.19 3.62 42.40
C THR A 24 -28.75 4.69 41.45
N ALA A 25 -28.91 4.36 40.17
CA ALA A 25 -29.69 5.13 39.19
C ALA A 25 -30.59 4.19 38.35
N PRO A 26 -31.78 4.65 37.89
CA PRO A 26 -32.89 3.78 37.48
C PRO A 26 -32.84 3.31 36.02
N ILE A 27 -33.46 2.16 35.77
CA ILE A 27 -33.75 1.60 34.44
C ILE A 27 -34.80 2.47 33.75
N SER A 28 -34.47 3.05 32.58
CA SER A 28 -35.45 3.68 31.70
C SER A 28 -34.90 3.84 30.26
N ASN A 29 -35.59 3.17 29.34
CA ASN A 29 -35.73 3.42 27.90
C ASN A 29 -34.61 2.99 26.94
N GLN A 30 -34.83 1.80 26.36
CA GLN A 30 -34.26 1.39 25.07
C GLN A 30 -34.79 2.28 23.92
N PRO A 31 -33.97 2.62 22.91
CA PRO A 31 -34.46 3.31 21.72
C PRO A 31 -35.38 2.40 20.89
N GLN A 32 -36.60 2.89 20.66
CA GLN A 32 -37.60 2.32 19.74
C GLN A 32 -37.11 2.46 18.29
N ILE A 33 -37.21 1.36 17.52
CA ILE A 33 -36.87 1.33 16.09
C ILE A 33 -38.03 1.98 15.33
N ASP A 34 -37.76 3.16 14.76
CA ASP A 34 -38.72 3.89 13.93
C ASP A 34 -38.84 3.20 12.56
N THR A 35 -39.94 2.49 12.33
CA THR A 35 -40.19 1.63 11.15
C THR A 35 -40.56 2.38 9.87
N ASN A 36 -40.44 3.71 9.85
CA ASN A 36 -40.85 4.55 8.70
C ASN A 36 -39.70 5.36 8.09
N LYS A 37 -38.51 4.76 8.01
CA LYS A 37 -37.46 5.27 7.11
C LYS A 37 -37.24 4.22 6.03
N SER A 38 -37.94 4.40 4.91
CA SER A 38 -37.65 3.68 3.67
C SER A 38 -36.23 4.01 3.24
N VAL A 39 -35.28 3.19 3.70
CA VAL A 39 -33.91 3.14 3.21
C VAL A 39 -34.02 2.82 1.73
N ASN A 40 -33.66 3.77 0.89
CA ASN A 40 -33.57 3.58 -0.55
C ASN A 40 -32.43 2.59 -0.81
N ILE A 41 -32.78 1.31 -0.79
CA ILE A 41 -31.94 0.16 -1.14
C ILE A 41 -31.70 0.13 -2.64
N ASN A 42 -31.08 1.17 -3.20
CA ASN A 42 -30.58 1.16 -4.58
C ASN A 42 -29.47 2.19 -4.78
N LYS A 43 -28.30 1.89 -4.21
CA LYS A 43 -26.99 2.16 -4.85
C LYS A 43 -25.87 1.35 -4.19
N GLN A 44 -25.99 0.02 -4.19
CA GLN A 44 -24.77 -0.75 -4.29
C GLN A 44 -24.28 -0.56 -5.72
N LYS A 45 -23.23 0.25 -5.88
CA LYS A 45 -22.44 0.25 -7.10
C LYS A 45 -21.98 -1.20 -7.26
N GLU A 46 -22.48 -1.89 -8.28
CA GLU A 46 -21.98 -3.21 -8.68
C GLU A 46 -20.44 -3.19 -8.58
N PRO A 47 -19.81 -4.24 -8.02
CA PRO A 47 -18.37 -4.35 -8.09
C PRO A 47 -17.99 -4.16 -9.56
N ALA A 48 -17.07 -3.22 -9.81
CA ALA A 48 -16.60 -2.91 -11.15
C ALA A 48 -16.39 -4.24 -11.91
N SER A 49 -16.98 -4.31 -13.11
CA SER A 49 -16.90 -5.43 -14.05
C SER A 49 -15.58 -6.16 -13.97
N PRO A 50 -15.52 -7.49 -14.15
CA PRO A 50 -14.29 -8.27 -14.03
C PRO A 50 -13.20 -7.54 -14.82
N ASN A 51 -12.25 -6.93 -14.11
CA ASN A 51 -11.19 -6.15 -14.72
C ASN A 51 -10.48 -7.14 -15.64
N ASN A 52 -10.73 -7.00 -16.94
CA ASN A 52 -10.15 -7.87 -17.94
C ASN A 52 -8.71 -7.40 -18.11
N PHE A 53 -7.88 -7.76 -17.14
CA PHE A 53 -6.46 -7.46 -17.11
C PHE A 53 -5.84 -8.03 -18.37
N GLN A 54 -5.53 -7.15 -19.31
CA GLN A 54 -4.92 -7.53 -20.58
C GLN A 54 -3.42 -7.59 -20.42
N VAL A 55 -2.85 -8.71 -20.85
CA VAL A 55 -1.40 -8.85 -20.95
C VAL A 55 -1.02 -8.52 -22.38
N THR A 56 -0.15 -7.53 -22.55
CA THR A 56 0.37 -7.10 -23.85
C THR A 56 1.88 -7.09 -23.83
N GLU A 57 2.49 -6.81 -24.98
CA GLU A 57 3.87 -6.36 -25.02
C GLU A 57 4.01 -5.01 -24.30
N VAL A 58 5.23 -4.70 -23.85
CA VAL A 58 5.53 -3.42 -23.19
C VAL A 58 5.41 -2.28 -24.21
N PRO A 59 4.50 -1.30 -24.00
CA PRO A 59 4.39 -0.15 -24.90
C PRO A 59 5.70 0.64 -24.95
N LYS A 60 6.11 1.08 -26.16
CA LYS A 60 7.39 1.80 -26.36
C LYS A 60 7.47 3.08 -25.52
N ASP A 61 6.39 3.84 -25.47
CA ASP A 61 6.34 5.10 -24.70
C ASP A 61 6.49 4.84 -23.20
N LEU A 62 5.93 3.74 -22.69
CA LEU A 62 6.08 3.32 -21.30
C LEU A 62 7.53 2.90 -21.02
N ALA A 63 8.13 2.12 -21.91
CA ALA A 63 9.50 1.67 -21.80
C ALA A 63 10.47 2.87 -21.71
N ILE A 64 10.28 3.89 -22.55
CA ILE A 64 11.08 5.13 -22.51
C ILE A 64 10.80 5.90 -21.23
N LYS A 65 9.53 6.08 -20.84
CA LYS A 65 9.14 6.85 -19.65
C LYS A 65 9.75 6.28 -18.35
N LEU A 66 9.80 4.96 -18.25
CA LEU A 66 10.26 4.23 -17.05
C LEU A 66 11.70 3.73 -17.15
N ASP A 67 12.38 4.00 -18.27
CA ASP A 67 13.74 3.52 -18.58
C ASP A 67 13.86 1.99 -18.41
N LEU A 68 12.96 1.26 -19.09
CA LEU A 68 12.84 -0.19 -18.95
C LEU A 68 13.89 -0.92 -19.80
N SER A 69 14.55 -1.88 -19.17
CA SER A 69 15.40 -2.84 -19.87
C SER A 69 14.59 -3.67 -20.88
N PRO A 70 15.19 -4.05 -22.03
CA PRO A 70 14.60 -5.00 -22.96
C PRO A 70 14.27 -6.38 -22.37
N PHE A 71 14.73 -6.68 -21.15
CA PHE A 71 14.35 -7.88 -20.40
C PHE A 71 12.82 -8.01 -20.25
N TYR A 72 12.12 -6.90 -20.02
CA TYR A 72 10.68 -6.89 -19.86
C TYR A 72 10.00 -7.09 -21.21
N LYS A 73 9.24 -8.18 -21.33
CA LYS A 73 8.51 -8.56 -22.56
C LYS A 73 7.01 -8.49 -22.40
N LYS A 74 6.52 -8.62 -21.17
CA LYS A 74 5.09 -8.63 -20.85
C LYS A 74 4.74 -7.47 -19.95
N TYR A 75 3.57 -6.91 -20.19
CA TYR A 75 3.01 -5.77 -19.47
C TYR A 75 1.54 -6.01 -19.14
N CYS A 76 1.12 -5.61 -17.94
CA CYS A 76 -0.26 -5.47 -17.54
C CYS A 76 -0.42 -4.18 -16.75
N ASP A 77 -1.53 -3.47 -16.95
CA ASP A 77 -1.85 -2.27 -16.16
C ASP A 77 -2.77 -2.62 -14.98
N ALA A 78 -2.44 -2.10 -13.79
CA ALA A 78 -3.31 -2.14 -12.62
C ALA A 78 -3.66 -0.71 -12.18
N ASN A 79 -4.62 -0.10 -12.86
CA ASN A 79 -5.08 1.29 -12.64
C ASN A 79 -3.94 2.32 -12.70
N GLY A 80 -2.96 2.14 -13.58
CA GLY A 80 -1.79 3.00 -13.69
C GLY A 80 -0.53 2.50 -12.96
N ILE A 81 -0.62 1.40 -12.21
CA ILE A 81 0.56 0.70 -11.70
C ILE A 81 1.04 -0.29 -12.77
N PRO A 82 2.25 -0.10 -13.33
CA PRO A 82 2.78 -1.01 -14.34
C PRO A 82 3.22 -2.33 -13.69
N ILE A 83 2.69 -3.44 -14.19
CA ILE A 83 3.12 -4.80 -13.86
C ILE A 83 3.90 -5.34 -15.06
N LEU A 84 5.13 -5.76 -14.81
CA LEU A 84 6.09 -6.16 -15.85
C LEU A 84 6.59 -7.57 -15.58
N ALA A 85 6.93 -8.28 -16.65
CA ALA A 85 7.55 -9.58 -16.54
C ALA A 85 8.41 -9.93 -17.76
N SER A 86 9.24 -10.94 -17.61
CA SER A 86 9.92 -11.58 -18.73
C SER A 86 8.95 -12.39 -19.60
N ASN A 87 9.44 -12.95 -20.70
CA ASN A 87 8.64 -13.85 -21.54
C ASN A 87 8.36 -15.21 -20.87
N GLN A 88 9.13 -15.60 -19.84
CA GLN A 88 9.00 -16.90 -19.18
C GLN A 88 7.80 -16.95 -18.22
N VAL A 89 7.31 -15.80 -17.78
CA VAL A 89 6.20 -15.70 -16.83
C VAL A 89 4.86 -15.96 -17.53
N SER A 90 3.98 -16.70 -16.86
CA SER A 90 2.62 -16.95 -17.35
C SER A 90 1.77 -15.67 -17.30
N ASP A 91 0.98 -15.42 -18.34
CA ASP A 91 0.07 -14.26 -18.40
C ASP A 91 -0.90 -14.25 -17.23
N TYR A 92 -1.33 -15.43 -16.77
CA TYR A 92 -2.20 -15.57 -15.60
C TYR A 92 -1.56 -14.98 -14.33
N ALA A 93 -0.25 -15.04 -14.18
CA ALA A 93 0.43 -14.48 -13.01
C ALA A 93 0.37 -12.94 -13.01
N LEU A 94 0.48 -12.29 -14.17
CA LEU A 94 0.33 -10.84 -14.27
C LEU A 94 -1.11 -10.42 -13.98
N LYS A 95 -2.08 -11.17 -14.50
CA LYS A 95 -3.51 -10.89 -14.25
C LYS A 95 -3.87 -11.06 -12.77
N GLU A 96 -3.35 -12.09 -12.12
CA GLU A 96 -3.55 -12.31 -10.69
C GLU A 96 -2.90 -11.21 -9.86
N ALA A 97 -1.67 -10.81 -10.18
CA ALA A 97 -1.01 -9.69 -9.52
C ALA A 97 -1.83 -8.39 -9.65
N ALA A 98 -2.34 -8.12 -10.85
CA ALA A 98 -3.21 -6.97 -11.10
C ALA A 98 -4.49 -7.03 -10.28
N PHE A 99 -5.13 -8.20 -10.23
CA PHE A 99 -6.31 -8.42 -9.39
C PHE A 99 -6.03 -8.09 -7.93
N LEU A 100 -4.96 -8.65 -7.37
CA LEU A 100 -4.59 -8.44 -5.97
C LEU A 100 -4.29 -6.97 -5.65
N ILE A 101 -3.54 -6.28 -6.51
CA ILE A 101 -3.23 -4.84 -6.35
C ILE A 101 -4.52 -4.02 -6.30
N ILE A 102 -5.47 -4.29 -7.21
CA ILE A 102 -6.76 -3.60 -7.24
C ILE A 102 -7.59 -3.92 -5.98
N GLN A 103 -7.60 -5.15 -5.51
CA GLN A 103 -8.30 -5.49 -4.26
C GLN A 103 -7.68 -4.79 -3.05
N MET A 104 -6.35 -4.66 -3.00
CA MET A 104 -5.65 -4.06 -1.87
C MET A 104 -5.81 -2.53 -1.82
N ILE A 105 -5.59 -1.84 -2.94
CA ILE A 105 -5.47 -0.38 -2.97
C ILE A 105 -6.26 0.30 -4.10
N GLY A 106 -7.04 -0.45 -4.88
CA GLY A 106 -7.83 0.08 -6.01
C GLY A 106 -8.83 1.18 -5.65
N HIS A 107 -9.22 1.28 -4.38
CA HIS A 107 -10.11 2.31 -3.86
C HIS A 107 -9.39 3.62 -3.47
N ARG A 108 -8.05 3.64 -3.49
CA ARG A 108 -7.19 4.78 -3.10
C ARG A 108 -6.39 5.27 -4.30
N GLN A 109 -7.06 5.98 -5.21
CA GLN A 109 -6.42 6.52 -6.41
C GLN A 109 -5.27 7.48 -6.07
N ASP A 110 -5.37 8.22 -4.96
CA ASP A 110 -4.30 9.10 -4.46
C ASP A 110 -2.99 8.35 -4.18
N LEU A 111 -3.06 7.11 -3.66
CA LEU A 111 -1.89 6.28 -3.43
C LEU A 111 -1.37 5.68 -4.72
N ILE A 112 -2.26 5.25 -5.61
CA ILE A 112 -1.90 4.73 -6.93
C ILE A 112 -1.16 5.79 -7.75
N ASP A 113 -1.67 7.01 -7.77
CA ASP A 113 -1.04 8.15 -8.45
C ASP A 113 0.33 8.46 -7.83
N ALA A 114 0.45 8.40 -6.50
CA ALA A 114 1.72 8.57 -5.82
C ALA A 114 2.73 7.47 -6.22
N ILE A 115 2.32 6.20 -6.29
CA ILE A 115 3.16 5.08 -6.75
C ILE A 115 3.62 5.31 -8.20
N ALA A 116 2.69 5.65 -9.09
CA ALA A 116 2.96 5.90 -10.51
C ALA A 116 3.89 7.10 -10.72
N ASN A 117 3.70 8.19 -9.97
CA ASN A 117 4.54 9.39 -10.02
C ASN A 117 5.98 9.12 -9.57
N ASN A 118 6.17 8.18 -8.65
CA ASN A 118 7.50 7.71 -8.23
C ASN A 118 8.09 6.65 -9.19
N LYS A 119 7.46 6.39 -10.34
CA LYS A 119 7.89 5.41 -11.36
C LYS A 119 8.01 3.97 -10.83
N ILE A 120 7.33 3.67 -9.73
CA ILE A 120 7.35 2.35 -9.11
C ILE A 120 6.62 1.36 -10.01
N ARG A 121 7.18 0.16 -10.11
CA ARG A 121 6.67 -0.93 -10.94
C ARG A 121 6.71 -2.25 -10.19
N VAL A 122 5.72 -3.09 -10.45
CA VAL A 122 5.69 -4.45 -9.92
C VAL A 122 6.25 -5.39 -10.97
N VAL A 123 7.16 -6.25 -10.58
CA VAL A 123 7.86 -7.18 -11.44
C VAL A 123 7.55 -8.58 -10.96
N ILE A 124 7.10 -9.43 -11.87
CA ILE A 124 6.84 -10.84 -11.57
C ILE A 124 8.00 -11.67 -12.11
N MET A 125 8.57 -12.52 -11.25
CA MET A 125 9.62 -13.47 -11.59
C MET A 125 9.03 -14.85 -11.94
N ALA A 126 9.58 -15.49 -12.95
CA ALA A 126 9.33 -16.91 -13.21
C ALA A 126 9.97 -17.79 -12.12
N PRO A 127 9.54 -19.07 -11.97
CA PRO A 127 10.10 -19.95 -10.94
C PRO A 127 11.63 -20.11 -11.01
N ASN A 128 12.19 -20.03 -12.22
CA ASN A 128 13.62 -20.13 -12.52
C ASN A 128 14.36 -18.77 -12.60
N GLU A 129 13.68 -17.67 -12.31
CA GLU A 129 14.27 -16.33 -12.24
C GLU A 129 14.50 -15.92 -10.79
N PHE A 130 15.61 -15.25 -10.55
CA PHE A 130 16.06 -14.82 -9.23
C PHE A 130 16.16 -13.30 -9.13
N THR A 131 16.33 -12.79 -7.91
CA THR A 131 16.36 -11.35 -7.65
C THR A 131 17.41 -10.63 -8.48
N THR A 132 18.62 -11.19 -8.64
CA THR A 132 19.67 -10.54 -9.46
C THR A 132 19.45 -10.66 -10.97
N ASP A 133 18.48 -11.46 -11.43
CA ASP A 133 18.13 -11.51 -12.85
C ASP A 133 17.21 -10.33 -13.24
N ILE A 134 16.60 -9.67 -12.24
CA ILE A 134 15.85 -8.43 -12.46
C ILE A 134 16.82 -7.29 -12.76
N PRO A 135 16.64 -6.55 -13.87
CA PRO A 135 17.59 -5.50 -14.30
C PRO A 135 17.95 -4.49 -13.22
N GLU A 136 16.98 -4.03 -12.44
CA GLU A 136 17.14 -3.07 -11.34
C GLU A 136 17.97 -3.60 -10.16
N HIS A 137 18.13 -4.92 -10.06
CA HIS A 137 18.82 -5.62 -8.98
C HIS A 137 20.07 -6.38 -9.46
N SER A 138 20.41 -6.25 -10.74
CA SER A 138 21.50 -6.99 -11.39
C SER A 138 22.90 -6.65 -10.88
N ASP A 139 23.06 -5.50 -10.21
CA ASP A 139 24.31 -5.03 -9.64
C ASP A 139 24.55 -5.53 -8.20
N LEU A 140 23.59 -6.24 -7.61
CA LEU A 140 23.70 -6.74 -6.25
C LEU A 140 24.74 -7.86 -6.16
N THR A 141 25.77 -7.62 -5.33
CA THR A 141 26.86 -8.57 -5.11
C THR A 141 26.98 -8.93 -3.62
N PRO A 142 27.39 -10.17 -3.29
CA PRO A 142 27.57 -11.31 -4.20
C PRO A 142 26.22 -11.94 -4.62
N LYS A 143 26.15 -12.42 -5.87
CA LYS A 143 24.90 -12.90 -6.51
C LYS A 143 24.23 -14.01 -5.70
N GLU A 144 25.02 -15.01 -5.30
CA GLU A 144 24.55 -16.22 -4.62
C GLU A 144 23.94 -15.91 -3.24
N TYR A 145 24.39 -14.83 -2.61
CA TYR A 145 23.81 -14.38 -1.35
C TYR A 145 22.41 -13.79 -1.58
N TRP A 146 22.27 -12.88 -2.54
CA TRP A 146 21.01 -12.18 -2.79
C TRP A 146 19.93 -13.11 -3.33
N ASP A 147 20.27 -13.98 -4.28
CA ASP A 147 19.32 -14.93 -4.86
C ASP A 147 18.82 -15.97 -3.85
N ARG A 148 19.64 -16.30 -2.83
CA ARG A 148 19.25 -17.19 -1.74
C ARG A 148 18.47 -16.45 -0.64
N ARG A 149 18.84 -15.21 -0.36
CA ARG A 149 18.29 -14.42 0.75
C ARG A 149 16.84 -14.03 0.52
N ALA A 150 16.49 -13.67 -0.71
CA ALA A 150 15.18 -13.11 -1.02
C ALA A 150 14.68 -13.58 -2.38
N ARG A 151 13.37 -13.67 -2.50
CA ARG A 151 12.65 -13.78 -3.78
C ARG A 151 11.73 -12.57 -3.90
N GLY A 152 12.36 -11.41 -3.77
CA GLY A 152 11.69 -10.14 -3.83
C GLY A 152 12.31 -9.04 -2.98
N LEU A 153 12.28 -7.81 -3.48
CA LEU A 153 12.80 -6.62 -2.81
C LEU A 153 11.79 -5.49 -2.98
N GLY A 154 11.73 -4.59 -1.98
CA GLY A 154 10.88 -3.41 -2.04
C GLY A 154 11.49 -2.32 -2.93
N ALA A 155 10.63 -1.53 -3.55
CA ALA A 155 11.06 -0.40 -4.36
C ALA A 155 11.72 0.69 -3.51
N THR A 156 12.78 1.26 -4.06
CA THR A 156 13.48 2.45 -3.55
C THR A 156 13.57 3.48 -4.68
N PRO A 157 13.88 4.76 -4.38
CA PRO A 157 14.07 5.76 -5.43
C PRO A 157 15.15 5.37 -6.46
N GLN A 158 16.18 4.63 -6.04
CA GLN A 158 17.27 4.16 -6.91
C GLN A 158 16.90 2.87 -7.65
N ARG A 159 16.02 2.03 -7.08
CA ARG A 159 15.57 0.76 -7.63
C ARG A 159 14.05 0.70 -7.56
N PRO A 160 13.34 1.28 -8.54
CA PRO A 160 11.88 1.45 -8.48
C PRO A 160 11.10 0.16 -8.78
N ALA A 161 11.76 -0.99 -8.88
CA ALA A 161 11.12 -2.29 -9.07
C ALA A 161 10.82 -2.97 -7.73
N ILE A 162 9.57 -3.40 -7.56
CA ILE A 162 9.16 -4.37 -6.55
C ILE A 162 9.19 -5.72 -7.24
N SER A 163 10.03 -6.64 -6.79
CA SER A 163 10.11 -8.02 -7.30
C SER A 163 9.62 -9.02 -6.27
#